data_AF-A0A542QIC6-F1
#
_entry.id   AF-A0A542QIC6-F1
#
_cell.length_a   1.000
_cell.length_b   1.000
_cell.length_c   1.000
_cell.angle_alpha   90.00
_cell.angle_beta   90.00
_cell.angle_gamma   90.00
#
_symmetry.space_group_name_H-M   'P 1'
#
loop_
_entity.id
_entity.type
_entity.pdbx_description
1 polymer ?
#
loop_
_entity_poly.entity_id
_entity_poly.type
_entity_poly.pdbx_seq_one_letter_code
_entity_poly.pdbx_strand_id
1 'polypeptide(L)'
;MMAVMENVVEKIKVWFRFAPREGWFPQDTEGLWATKLGDDTASVQNAPFLQDGVAEGDVVRYQTDLDGLHWAVGRVSSSGNCTIRVVPVPTGPLGRSPQAVHQRLTEFGLGGEVCRSDR
;
A
#
# COMPACT_ATOMS: atom_id res chain seq x y z
N MET A 1 -13.63 38.37 -8.93
CA MET A 1 -12.28 37.80 -8.74
C MET A 1 -12.46 36.46 -8.04
N MET A 2 -12.51 35.35 -8.78
CA MET A 2 -12.63 34.02 -8.16
C MET A 2 -11.22 33.50 -7.95
N ALA A 3 -10.81 33.33 -6.70
CA ALA A 3 -9.56 32.68 -6.38
C ALA A 3 -9.67 31.21 -6.81
N VAL A 4 -8.91 30.82 -7.82
CA VAL A 4 -8.60 29.42 -8.07
C VAL A 4 -7.70 29.01 -6.92
N MET A 5 -8.27 28.46 -5.85
CA MET A 5 -7.50 27.71 -4.88
C MET A 5 -6.91 26.53 -5.66
N GLU A 6 -5.60 26.56 -5.87
CA GLU A 6 -4.88 25.34 -6.19
C GLU A 6 -5.26 24.33 -5.10
N ASN A 7 -5.98 23.28 -5.48
CA ASN A 7 -6.27 22.17 -4.58
C ASN A 7 -4.91 21.52 -4.25
N VAL A 8 -4.30 21.95 -3.16
CA VAL A 8 -3.10 21.30 -2.64
C VAL A 8 -3.53 19.90 -2.24
N VAL A 9 -3.08 18.93 -3.03
CA VAL A 9 -3.32 17.51 -2.77
C VAL A 9 -2.52 17.13 -1.53
N GLU A 10 -3.19 17.12 -0.38
CA GLU A 10 -2.56 16.75 0.90
C GLU A 10 -2.22 15.25 0.87
N LYS A 11 -0.90 14.96 0.87
CA LYS A 11 -0.40 13.59 1.01
C LYS A 11 -0.19 13.27 2.49
N ILE A 12 -0.83 12.21 2.94
CA ILE A 12 -0.76 11.71 4.31
C ILE A 12 -0.23 10.28 4.32
N LYS A 13 0.20 9.82 5.49
CA LYS A 13 0.51 8.41 5.72
C LYS A 13 -0.60 7.77 6.54
N VAL A 14 -1.15 6.66 6.05
CA VAL A 14 -2.19 5.88 6.72
C VAL A 14 -1.59 4.55 7.18
N TRP A 15 -1.66 4.28 8.48
CA TRP A 15 -1.13 3.10 9.13
C TRP A 15 -2.19 2.01 9.25
N PHE A 16 -1.79 0.79 8.91
CA PHE A 16 -2.60 -0.42 9.01
C PHE A 16 -2.01 -1.32 10.09
N ARG A 17 -2.88 -1.89 10.93
CA ARG A 17 -2.50 -2.92 11.90
C ARG A 17 -2.81 -4.28 11.30
N PHE A 18 -1.85 -5.20 11.35
CA PHE A 18 -2.08 -6.55 10.86
C PHE A 18 -2.84 -7.37 11.89
N ALA A 19 -3.63 -8.32 11.39
CA ALA A 19 -4.12 -9.40 12.22
C ALA A 19 -2.93 -10.30 12.61
N PRO A 20 -2.74 -10.63 13.90
CA PRO A 20 -1.70 -11.56 14.32
C PRO A 20 -1.80 -12.90 13.57
N ARG A 21 -0.67 -13.40 13.08
CA ARG A 21 -0.57 -14.64 12.31
C ARG A 21 0.68 -15.41 12.71
N GLU A 22 0.51 -16.68 13.06
CA GLU A 22 1.63 -17.55 13.38
C GLU A 22 2.55 -17.73 12.17
N GLY A 23 3.87 -17.64 12.38
CA GLY A 23 4.87 -17.78 11.31
C GLY A 23 4.89 -16.62 10.30
N TRP A 24 4.25 -15.49 10.60
CA TRP A 24 4.25 -14.31 9.75
C TRP A 24 5.45 -13.39 10.00
N PHE A 25 5.55 -12.34 9.19
CA PHE A 25 6.57 -11.31 9.33
C PHE A 25 6.52 -10.65 10.73
N PRO A 26 7.68 -10.24 11.29
CA PRO A 26 7.75 -9.64 12.64
C PRO A 26 7.15 -8.23 12.72
N GLN A 27 6.84 -7.61 11.58
CA GLN A 27 6.16 -6.32 11.52
C GLN A 27 4.68 -6.52 11.83
N ASP A 28 4.14 -5.69 12.73
CA ASP A 28 2.72 -5.68 13.09
C ASP A 28 1.93 -4.56 12.40
N THR A 29 2.63 -3.67 11.69
CA THR A 29 2.03 -2.54 10.98
C THR A 29 2.71 -2.26 9.65
N GLU A 30 1.97 -1.60 8.77
CA GLU A 30 2.50 -1.00 7.53
C GLU A 30 1.85 0.36 7.33
N GLY A 31 2.64 1.33 6.87
CA GLY A 31 2.16 2.66 6.54
C GLY A 31 2.17 2.88 5.04
N LEU A 32 1.01 3.15 4.47
CA LEU A 32 0.83 3.46 3.05
C LEU A 32 0.71 4.97 2.84
N TRP A 33 1.25 5.45 1.74
CA TRP A 33 1.00 6.82 1.29
C TRP A 33 -0.41 6.93 0.74
N ALA A 34 -1.09 8.01 1.08
CA ALA A 34 -2.44 8.27 0.62
C ALA A 34 -2.64 9.76 0.32
N THR A 35 -3.54 10.05 -0.61
CA THR A 35 -4.07 11.39 -0.83
C THR A 35 -5.31 11.56 0.02
N LYS A 36 -5.35 12.57 0.88
CA LYS A 36 -6.53 12.87 1.69
C LYS A 36 -7.69 13.33 0.81
N LEU A 37 -8.88 12.80 1.06
CA LEU A 37 -10.11 13.12 0.34
C LEU A 37 -11.12 13.90 1.20
N GLY A 38 -11.04 13.74 2.52
CA GLY A 38 -11.90 14.41 3.49
C GLY A 38 -11.33 14.27 4.90
N ASP A 39 -12.17 14.48 5.91
CA ASP A 39 -11.72 14.49 7.30
C ASP A 39 -11.23 13.10 7.78
N ASP A 40 -11.89 12.04 7.31
CA ASP A 40 -11.67 10.66 7.74
C ASP A 40 -11.36 9.70 6.58
N THR A 41 -11.18 10.20 5.35
CA THR A 41 -10.98 9.34 4.16
C THR A 41 -9.77 9.75 3.33
N ALA A 42 -9.10 8.75 2.77
CA ALA A 42 -7.96 8.93 1.89
C ALA A 42 -7.89 7.85 0.81
N SER A 43 -7.38 8.21 -0.37
CA SER A 43 -7.09 7.28 -1.47
C SER A 43 -5.65 6.78 -1.35
N VAL A 44 -5.46 5.47 -1.27
CA VAL A 44 -4.12 4.85 -1.26
C VAL A 44 -3.37 5.17 -2.55
N GLN A 45 -2.07 5.46 -2.46
CA GLN A 45 -1.22 5.92 -3.57
C GLN A 45 -0.01 5.01 -3.86
N ASN A 46 0.13 3.89 -3.16
CA ASN A 46 1.16 2.90 -3.44
C ASN A 46 0.69 1.47 -3.14
N ALA A 47 1.35 0.49 -3.76
CA ALA A 47 1.03 -0.91 -3.57
C ALA A 47 1.42 -1.39 -2.16
N PRO A 48 0.51 -2.05 -1.41
CA PRO A 48 0.87 -2.63 -0.12
C PRO A 48 1.85 -3.81 -0.24
N PHE A 49 2.77 -3.92 0.71
CA PHE A 49 3.68 -5.06 0.83
C PHE A 49 3.08 -6.21 1.62
N LEU A 50 2.41 -5.91 2.73
CA LEU A 50 1.96 -6.92 3.69
C LEU A 50 0.47 -6.82 4.03
N GLN A 51 -0.13 -5.63 3.91
CA GLN A 51 -1.54 -5.39 4.18
C GLN A 51 -2.42 -6.12 3.16
N ASP A 52 -3.34 -6.94 3.68
CA ASP A 52 -4.35 -7.61 2.86
C ASP A 52 -5.59 -6.75 2.62
N GLY A 53 -6.29 -7.03 1.53
CA GLY A 53 -7.62 -6.49 1.25
C GLY A 53 -7.65 -5.01 0.85
N VAL A 54 -6.49 -4.42 0.56
CA VAL A 54 -6.32 -3.05 0.09
C VAL A 54 -5.43 -3.06 -1.15
N ALA A 55 -5.74 -2.21 -2.12
CA ALA A 55 -4.92 -1.97 -3.30
C ALA A 55 -4.66 -0.47 -3.51
N GLU A 56 -3.68 -0.15 -4.34
CA GLU A 56 -3.48 1.22 -4.81
C GLU A 56 -4.77 1.77 -5.42
N GLY A 57 -5.11 3.02 -5.11
CA GLY A 57 -6.34 3.67 -5.52
C GLY A 57 -7.57 3.36 -4.65
N ASP A 58 -7.51 2.36 -3.75
CA ASP A 58 -8.62 2.10 -2.84
C ASP A 58 -8.83 3.30 -1.92
N VAL A 59 -10.09 3.59 -1.62
CA VAL A 59 -10.45 4.61 -0.63
C VAL A 59 -10.60 3.93 0.73
N VAL A 60 -9.85 4.40 1.71
CA VAL A 60 -9.88 3.89 3.08
C VAL A 60 -10.39 4.96 4.04
N ARG A 61 -11.06 4.52 5.10
CA ARG A 61 -11.37 5.36 6.25
C ARG A 61 -10.25 5.23 7.27
N TYR A 62 -9.89 6.33 7.93
CA TYR A 62 -8.92 6.35 9.01
C TYR A 62 -9.44 7.14 10.23
N GLN A 63 -8.80 6.91 11.38
CA GLN A 63 -8.95 7.71 12.59
C GLN A 63 -7.58 8.26 13.00
N THR A 64 -7.53 9.54 13.34
CA THR A 64 -6.31 10.17 13.87
C THR A 64 -6.24 9.94 15.37
N ASP A 65 -5.14 9.38 15.85
CA ASP A 65 -4.91 9.22 17.29
C ASP A 65 -4.33 10.48 17.95
N LEU A 66 -4.02 10.38 19.25
CA LEU A 66 -3.46 11.47 20.04
C LEU A 66 -2.05 11.88 19.60
N ASP A 67 -1.32 11.00 18.91
CA ASP A 67 0.02 11.24 18.39
C ASP A 67 -0.03 11.83 16.95
N GLY A 68 -1.23 12.03 16.41
CA GLY A 68 -1.44 12.55 15.06
C GLY A 68 -1.30 11.49 13.96
N LEU A 69 -1.20 10.20 14.31
CA LEU A 69 -1.12 9.12 13.34
C LEU A 69 -2.50 8.73 12.82
N HIS A 70 -2.62 8.62 11.50
CA HIS A 70 -3.85 8.18 10.85
C HIS A 70 -3.87 6.65 10.78
N TRP A 71 -4.78 6.01 11.53
CA TRP A 71 -4.96 4.57 11.55
C TRP A 71 -6.15 4.14 10.71
N ALA A 72 -5.92 3.26 9.73
CA ALA A 72 -7.00 2.70 8.93
C ALA A 72 -8.00 1.92 9.79
N VAL A 73 -9.28 2.15 9.54
CA VAL A 73 -10.38 1.40 10.17
C VAL A 73 -11.13 0.50 9.19
N GLY A 74 -10.90 0.67 7.88
CA GLY A 74 -11.46 -0.19 6.85
C GLY A 74 -11.46 0.46 5.47
N ARG A 75 -11.69 -0.37 4.45
CA ARG A 75 -11.87 0.09 3.07
C ARG A 75 -13.31 0.57 2.86
N VAL A 76 -13.45 1.74 2.25
CA VAL A 76 -14.73 2.36 1.89
C VAL A 76 -15.12 2.03 0.45
N SER A 77 -14.15 2.08 -0.48
CA SER A 77 -14.38 1.75 -1.89
C SER A 77 -13.16 1.06 -2.50
N SER A 78 -13.42 0.18 -3.46
CA SER A 78 -12.41 -0.50 -4.26
C SER A 78 -12.11 0.31 -5.52
N SER A 79 -10.84 0.42 -5.90
CA SER A 79 -10.43 0.93 -7.21
C SER A 79 -10.65 -0.07 -8.35
N GLY A 80 -10.88 -1.34 -8.02
CA GLY A 80 -10.85 -2.46 -8.97
C GLY A 80 -9.44 -3.03 -9.19
N ASN A 81 -8.40 -2.41 -8.61
CA ASN A 81 -7.05 -2.96 -8.65
C ASN A 81 -6.91 -4.21 -7.78
N CYS A 82 -5.89 -5.01 -8.08
CA CYS A 82 -5.53 -6.20 -7.33
C CYS A 82 -4.03 -6.14 -6.97
N THR A 83 -3.74 -6.22 -5.68
CA THR A 83 -2.37 -6.34 -5.18
C THR A 83 -2.02 -7.81 -5.03
N ILE A 84 -0.95 -8.25 -5.70
CA ILE A 84 -0.43 -9.61 -5.58
C ILE A 84 1.00 -9.54 -5.05
N ARG A 85 1.24 -10.21 -3.92
CA ARG A 85 2.60 -10.35 -3.38
C ARG A 85 3.31 -11.51 -4.02
N VAL A 86 4.48 -11.24 -4.59
CA VAL A 86 5.33 -12.26 -5.21
C VAL A 86 6.59 -12.45 -4.39
N VAL A 87 6.81 -13.68 -3.91
CA VAL A 87 8.05 -14.07 -3.23
C VAL A 87 8.73 -15.13 -4.11
N PRO A 88 9.82 -14.78 -4.83
CA PRO A 88 10.47 -15.75 -5.69
C PRO A 88 11.19 -16.80 -4.86
N VAL A 89 11.08 -18.06 -5.27
CA VAL A 89 11.81 -19.17 -4.64
C VAL A 89 13.30 -19.03 -4.97
N PRO A 90 14.21 -18.98 -3.98
CA PRO A 90 15.64 -18.71 -4.22
C PRO A 90 16.33 -19.67 -5.20
N THR A 91 15.92 -20.94 -5.20
CA THR A 91 16.46 -21.99 -6.09
C THR A 91 15.71 -22.10 -7.42
N GLY A 92 14.69 -21.26 -7.64
CA GLY A 92 13.89 -21.25 -8.86
C GLY A 92 14.54 -20.47 -10.01
N PRO A 93 13.94 -20.48 -11.20
CA PRO A 93 14.51 -19.89 -12.41
C PRO A 93 14.68 -18.37 -12.37
N LEU A 94 13.96 -17.68 -11.48
CA LEU A 94 14.08 -16.23 -11.28
C LEU A 94 15.06 -15.86 -10.16
N GLY A 95 15.53 -16.84 -9.38
CA GLY A 95 16.40 -16.66 -8.22
C GLY A 95 15.85 -15.62 -7.23
N ARG A 96 16.74 -14.95 -6.50
CA ARG A 96 16.39 -13.84 -5.59
C ARG A 96 16.32 -12.47 -6.33
N SER A 97 16.01 -12.44 -7.62
CA SER A 97 16.10 -11.21 -8.44
C SER A 97 14.73 -10.53 -8.61
N PRO A 98 14.46 -9.40 -7.93
CA PRO A 98 13.26 -8.61 -8.18
C PRO A 98 13.14 -8.16 -9.64
N GLN A 99 14.28 -7.86 -10.27
CA GLN A 99 14.34 -7.44 -11.67
C GLN A 99 13.86 -8.54 -12.62
N ALA A 100 14.26 -9.80 -12.37
CA ALA A 100 13.80 -10.94 -13.17
C ALA A 100 12.29 -11.18 -12.99
N VAL A 101 11.78 -11.02 -11.76
CA VAL A 101 10.34 -11.07 -11.48
C VAL A 101 9.58 -9.98 -12.23
N HIS A 102 10.04 -8.73 -12.14
CA HIS A 102 9.41 -7.61 -12.83
C HIS A 102 9.41 -7.81 -14.34
N GLN A 103 10.54 -8.19 -14.94
CA GLN A 103 10.64 -8.49 -16.37
C GLN A 103 9.64 -9.57 -16.79
N ARG A 104 9.53 -10.65 -16.01
CA ARG A 104 8.59 -11.75 -16.30
C ARG A 104 7.13 -11.34 -16.23
N LEU A 105 6.80 -10.34 -15.42
CA LEU A 105 5.44 -9.84 -15.23
C LEU A 105 5.11 -8.60 -16.07
N THR A 106 6.10 -8.04 -16.79
CA THR A 106 5.91 -6.83 -17.60
C THR A 106 4.88 -7.02 -18.71
N GLU A 107 4.73 -8.24 -19.23
CA GLU A 107 3.73 -8.59 -20.25
C GLU A 107 2.28 -8.33 -19.81
N PHE A 108 2.03 -8.27 -18.49
CA PHE A 108 0.71 -7.98 -17.92
C PHE A 108 0.46 -6.48 -17.70
N GLY A 109 1.42 -5.60 -18.01
CA GLY A 109 1.30 -4.15 -17.82
C GLY A 109 1.17 -3.75 -16.33
N LEU A 110 1.72 -4.56 -15.43
CA LEU A 110 1.62 -4.35 -13.98
C LEU A 110 2.67 -3.35 -13.49
N GLY A 111 2.27 -2.46 -12.58
CA GLY A 111 3.18 -1.75 -11.70
C GLY A 111 3.57 -2.59 -10.48
N GLY A 112 4.41 -2.05 -9.59
CA GLY A 112 4.70 -2.71 -8.32
C GLY A 112 5.81 -2.03 -7.52
N GLU A 113 5.88 -2.39 -6.24
CA GLU A 113 6.95 -1.98 -5.35
C GLU A 113 7.83 -3.18 -4.96
N VAL A 114 9.11 -2.92 -4.66
CA VAL A 114 10.07 -3.96 -4.28
C VAL A 114 10.47 -3.75 -2.82
N CYS A 115 10.18 -4.75 -1.99
CA CYS A 115 10.74 -4.83 -0.65
C CYS A 115 11.97 -5.74 -0.68
N ARG A 116 13.09 -5.25 -0.15
CA ARG A 116 14.30 -6.04 0.09
C ARG A 116 14.53 -6.09 1.59
N SER A 117 14.58 -7.31 2.14
CA SER A 117 15.29 -7.54 3.39
C SER A 117 16.77 -7.69 3.07
N ASP A 118 17.62 -6.96 3.77
CA ASP A 118 19.08 -6.99 3.73
C ASP A 118 19.70 -8.28 4.31
N ARG A 119 18.97 -9.39 4.31
CA ARG A 119 19.42 -10.71 4.78
C ARG A 119 19.41 -11.78 3.69
#